data_AF-A0A2G4T121-F1
#
_entry.id   AF-A0A2G4T121-F1
#
_cell.length_a   1.000
_cell.length_b   1.000
_cell.length_c   1.000
_cell.angle_alpha   90.00
_cell.angle_beta   90.00
_cell.angle_gamma   90.00
#
_symmetry.space_group_name_H-M   'P 1'
#
loop_
_entity.id
_entity.type
_entity.pdbx_description
1 polymer ?
#
loop_
_entity_poly.entity_id
_entity_poly.type
_entity_poly.pdbx_seq_one_letter_code
_entity_poly.pdbx_strand_id
1 'polypeptide(L)'
;MEAGHGTWALEEGNFKIFEEFASRSGADVRLNTKVTAVYNVTEFDQIGKPVHRYAVQTSDGAHQVFDDVVLASPLALSEIQFGFPAERHHRDYHVVHVTLVAGHINPHYFGKDSIDKTPTFVITTGHPLGKQDTQALVIILTLYQLYKVKNFQDGSAPFQTFSVHRQLDNGEQVIKIFSSHELSEEELDELFLNKSWAFRKKWHAFPELYPITDEHQFVPFVLKMEGEENGIIYTSAFENFISTMETQTIAGKNAARLLYDKWCEHRHCKLFGDGWGSY
;
A
#
# COMPACT_ATOMS: atom_id res chain seq x y z
N MET A 1 8.52 2.84 -5.23
CA MET A 1 8.75 1.38 -5.10
C MET A 1 9.78 1.01 -6.14
N GLU A 2 10.87 0.37 -5.73
CA GLU A 2 11.89 -0.10 -6.67
C GLU A 2 12.07 -1.59 -6.43
N ALA A 3 11.70 -2.39 -7.43
CA ALA A 3 11.84 -3.83 -7.50
C ALA A 3 12.51 -4.25 -8.84
N GLY A 4 13.25 -3.34 -9.47
CA GLY A 4 13.97 -3.60 -10.72
C GLY A 4 14.58 -2.33 -11.33
N HIS A 5 15.50 -2.52 -12.28
CA HIS A 5 16.12 -1.43 -13.05
C HIS A 5 15.08 -0.79 -13.99
N GLY A 6 14.96 0.54 -14.00
CA GLY A 6 14.07 1.29 -14.90
C GLY A 6 12.74 1.77 -14.29
N THR A 7 12.59 1.70 -12.97
CA THR A 7 11.46 2.31 -12.27
C THR A 7 11.78 3.74 -11.84
N TRP A 8 10.77 4.61 -11.84
CA TRP A 8 10.92 6.03 -11.51
C TRP A 8 10.26 6.34 -10.16
N ALA A 9 10.84 7.29 -9.45
CA ALA A 9 10.26 7.88 -8.25
C ALA A 9 10.46 9.39 -8.29
N LEU A 10 9.62 10.13 -7.60
CA LEU A 10 9.88 11.56 -7.36
C LEU A 10 11.12 11.69 -6.48
N GLU A 11 11.99 12.65 -6.79
CA GLU A 11 13.19 12.96 -6.02
C GLU A 11 12.88 13.24 -4.54
N GLU A 12 11.78 13.96 -4.30
CA GLU A 12 11.27 14.28 -2.97
C GLU A 12 10.43 13.15 -2.33
N GLY A 13 10.20 12.05 -3.07
CA GLY A 13 9.42 10.89 -2.65
C GLY A 13 7.98 10.88 -3.18
N ASN A 14 7.49 9.69 -3.53
CA ASN A 14 6.16 9.51 -4.14
C ASN A 14 4.99 9.97 -3.26
N PHE A 15 5.19 10.11 -1.94
CA PHE A 15 4.17 10.62 -1.04
C PHE A 15 3.73 12.06 -1.40
N LYS A 16 4.61 12.83 -2.05
CA LYS A 16 4.30 14.17 -2.56
C LYS A 16 3.10 14.21 -3.50
N ILE A 17 2.88 13.16 -4.28
CA ILE A 17 1.72 13.05 -5.17
C ILE A 17 0.42 13.17 -4.35
N PHE A 18 0.35 12.43 -3.24
CA PHE A 18 -0.84 12.38 -2.40
C PHE A 18 -0.99 13.62 -1.51
N GLU A 19 0.13 14.20 -1.05
CA GLU A 19 0.11 15.51 -0.37
C GLU A 19 -0.47 16.60 -1.27
N GLU A 20 -0.04 16.65 -2.53
CA GLU A 20 -0.54 17.62 -3.51
C GLU A 20 -2.02 17.38 -3.85
N PHE A 21 -2.46 16.11 -3.95
CA PHE A 21 -3.89 15.80 -4.13
C PHE A 21 -4.73 16.32 -2.96
N ALA A 22 -4.31 16.04 -1.72
CA ALA A 22 -5.01 16.50 -0.54
C ALA A 22 -5.02 18.03 -0.45
N SER A 23 -3.87 18.68 -0.64
CA SER A 23 -3.72 20.14 -0.57
C SER A 23 -4.57 20.86 -1.63
N ARG A 24 -4.54 20.41 -2.89
CA ARG A 24 -5.26 21.06 -3.99
C ARG A 24 -6.76 20.78 -3.99
N SER A 25 -7.21 19.73 -3.31
CA SER A 25 -8.64 19.39 -3.23
C SER A 25 -9.46 20.42 -2.45
N GLY A 26 -8.82 21.20 -1.57
CA GLY A 26 -9.53 22.08 -0.63
C GLY A 26 -10.32 21.33 0.45
N ALA A 27 -10.12 20.02 0.60
CA ALA A 27 -10.76 19.22 1.63
C ALA A 27 -10.24 19.58 3.04
N ASP A 28 -11.11 19.41 4.05
CA ASP A 28 -10.73 19.45 5.46
C ASP A 28 -10.03 18.14 5.84
N VAL A 29 -8.70 18.13 5.80
CA VAL A 29 -7.87 16.95 6.07
C VAL A 29 -7.59 16.83 7.57
N ARG A 30 -8.16 15.81 8.20
CA ARG A 30 -7.99 15.54 9.64
C ARG A 30 -7.11 14.32 9.88
N LEU A 31 -5.90 14.57 10.38
CA LEU A 31 -4.97 13.52 10.81
C LEU A 31 -5.22 13.12 12.27
N ASN A 32 -4.77 11.93 12.65
CA ASN A 32 -5.01 11.35 13.99
C ASN A 32 -6.50 11.25 14.37
N THR A 33 -7.37 11.08 13.37
CA THR A 33 -8.82 10.99 13.52
C THR A 33 -9.31 9.63 13.02
N LYS A 34 -9.06 8.56 13.79
CA LYS A 34 -9.48 7.20 13.41
C LYS A 34 -11.01 7.12 13.43
N VAL A 35 -11.61 6.75 12.30
CA VAL A 35 -13.04 6.40 12.21
C VAL A 35 -13.27 5.05 12.86
N THR A 36 -14.28 4.95 13.71
CA THR A 36 -14.63 3.73 14.45
C THR A 36 -15.99 3.17 14.07
N ALA A 37 -16.93 4.02 13.62
CA ALA A 37 -18.23 3.58 13.16
C ALA A 37 -18.83 4.48 12.08
N VAL A 38 -19.70 3.90 11.26
CA VAL A 38 -20.57 4.61 10.31
C VAL A 38 -21.99 4.06 10.45
N TYR A 39 -22.95 4.94 10.71
CA TYR A 39 -24.35 4.56 10.91
C TYR A 39 -25.29 5.48 10.15
N ASN A 40 -26.47 4.95 9.82
CA ASN A 40 -27.53 5.70 9.17
C ASN A 40 -28.12 6.72 10.13
N VAL A 41 -28.45 7.89 9.60
CA VAL A 41 -29.26 8.90 10.27
C VAL A 41 -30.34 9.35 9.29
N THR A 42 -31.56 9.55 9.79
CA THR A 42 -32.62 10.17 9.00
C THR A 42 -32.87 11.55 9.58
N GLU A 43 -32.62 12.57 8.77
CA GLU A 43 -32.98 13.96 9.05
C GLU A 43 -34.25 14.33 8.27
N PHE A 44 -34.80 15.50 8.53
CA PHE A 44 -35.94 16.02 7.79
C PHE A 44 -35.56 17.35 7.15
N ASP A 45 -35.90 17.52 5.87
CA ASP A 45 -35.71 18.80 5.20
C ASP A 45 -36.71 19.86 5.68
N GLN A 46 -36.61 21.07 5.13
CA GLN A 46 -37.47 22.21 5.52
C GLN A 46 -38.96 21.98 5.25
N ILE A 47 -39.33 20.98 4.44
CA ILE A 47 -40.69 20.63 4.04
C ILE A 47 -41.16 19.35 4.76
N GLY A 48 -40.33 18.79 5.64
CA GLY A 48 -40.64 17.58 6.40
C GLY A 48 -40.45 16.28 5.60
N LYS A 49 -39.75 16.31 4.46
CA LYS A 49 -39.36 15.09 3.74
C LYS A 49 -38.16 14.44 4.45
N PRO A 50 -38.18 13.11 4.68
CA PRO A 50 -37.02 12.42 5.24
C PRO A 50 -35.83 12.47 4.27
N VAL A 51 -34.65 12.74 4.81
CA VAL A 51 -33.36 12.76 4.12
C VAL A 51 -32.43 11.77 4.84
N HIS A 52 -32.02 10.72 4.15
CA HIS A 52 -31.13 9.72 4.70
C HIS A 52 -29.68 10.19 4.61
N ARG A 53 -28.92 10.09 5.68
CA ARG A 53 -27.52 10.54 5.77
C ARG A 53 -26.69 9.53 6.55
N TYR A 54 -25.39 9.77 6.63
CA TYR A 54 -24.46 8.93 7.36
C TYR A 54 -23.75 9.73 8.44
N ALA A 55 -23.84 9.26 9.68
CA ALA A 55 -23.00 9.75 10.75
C ALA A 55 -21.75 8.90 10.85
N VAL A 56 -20.61 9.57 10.82
CA VAL A 56 -19.27 9.00 10.96
C VAL A 56 -18.76 9.33 12.36
N GLN A 57 -18.45 8.30 13.13
CA GLN A 57 -17.93 8.41 14.49
C GLN A 57 -16.42 8.21 14.50
N THR A 58 -15.74 9.02 15.30
CA THR A 58 -14.30 9.00 15.49
C THR A 58 -13.91 8.46 16.86
N SER A 59 -12.64 8.08 17.02
CA SER A 59 -12.13 7.43 18.24
C SER A 59 -12.20 8.27 19.51
N ASP A 60 -12.33 9.59 19.39
CA ASP A 60 -12.56 10.53 20.50
C ASP A 60 -14.05 10.62 20.91
N GLY A 61 -14.94 9.89 20.22
CA GLY A 61 -16.38 9.88 20.45
C GLY A 61 -17.14 10.98 19.71
N ALA A 62 -16.46 11.87 18.97
CA ALA A 62 -17.14 12.84 18.12
C ALA A 62 -17.85 12.14 16.96
N HIS A 63 -18.90 12.78 16.45
CA HIS A 63 -19.59 12.33 15.25
C HIS A 63 -19.87 13.50 14.31
N GLN A 64 -19.82 13.24 13.01
CA GLN A 64 -20.16 14.20 11.98
C GLN A 64 -21.07 13.55 10.94
N VAL A 65 -22.06 14.30 10.47
CA VAL A 65 -23.04 13.83 9.48
C VAL A 65 -22.63 14.24 8.08
N PHE A 66 -22.75 13.32 7.13
CA PHE A 66 -22.41 13.47 5.72
C PHE A 66 -23.54 12.95 4.83
N ASP A 67 -23.72 13.55 3.66
CA ASP A 67 -24.65 13.06 2.63
C ASP A 67 -24.13 11.77 1.97
N ASP A 68 -22.81 11.66 1.79
CA ASP A 68 -22.13 10.51 1.18
C ASP A 68 -20.85 10.17 1.95
N VAL A 69 -20.46 8.89 1.93
CA VAL A 69 -19.21 8.42 2.54
C VAL A 69 -18.40 7.63 1.52
N VAL A 70 -17.14 8.03 1.33
CA VAL A 70 -16.17 7.27 0.53
C VAL A 70 -15.21 6.55 1.48
N LEU A 71 -15.29 5.22 1.49
CA LEU A 71 -14.41 4.35 2.25
C LEU A 71 -13.22 3.92 1.40
N ALA A 72 -12.04 4.43 1.76
CA ALA A 72 -10.77 4.11 1.12
C ALA A 72 -9.84 3.24 2.00
N SER A 73 -10.33 2.77 3.16
CA SER A 73 -9.62 1.84 4.03
C SER A 73 -10.03 0.39 3.75
N PRO A 74 -9.11 -0.58 3.74
CA PRO A 74 -9.47 -2.00 3.61
C PRO A 74 -10.43 -2.43 4.72
N LEU A 75 -11.67 -2.82 4.36
CA LEU A 75 -12.74 -3.06 5.34
C LEU A 75 -12.37 -4.12 6.37
N ALA A 76 -11.75 -5.21 5.93
CA ALA A 76 -11.34 -6.32 6.79
C ALA A 76 -10.31 -5.92 7.86
N LEU A 77 -9.50 -4.88 7.60
CA LEU A 77 -8.44 -4.40 8.51
C LEU A 77 -8.85 -3.14 9.28
N SER A 78 -9.92 -2.47 8.86
CA SER A 78 -10.31 -1.15 9.38
C SER A 78 -10.97 -1.18 10.75
N GLU A 79 -11.56 -2.32 11.14
CA GLU A 79 -12.38 -2.49 12.36
C GLU A 79 -13.60 -1.53 12.45
N ILE A 80 -13.91 -0.78 11.39
CA ILE A 80 -15.03 0.18 11.37
C ILE A 80 -16.33 -0.59 11.57
N GLN A 81 -17.16 -0.17 12.51
CA GLN A 81 -18.49 -0.76 12.75
C GLN A 81 -19.52 -0.12 11.83
N PHE A 82 -20.42 -0.93 11.27
CA PHE A 82 -21.50 -0.42 10.42
C PHE A 82 -22.84 -0.65 11.09
N GLY A 83 -23.67 0.40 11.16
CA GLY A 83 -25.07 0.31 11.61
C GLY A 83 -26.01 -0.38 10.61
N PHE A 84 -25.45 -1.06 9.61
CA PHE A 84 -26.14 -1.74 8.53
C PHE A 84 -25.35 -2.98 8.08
N PRO A 85 -25.99 -3.95 7.43
CA PRO A 85 -25.28 -5.10 6.87
C PRO A 85 -24.24 -4.63 5.84
N ALA A 86 -22.98 -4.93 6.10
CA ALA A 86 -21.88 -4.68 5.18
C ALA A 86 -21.07 -5.98 5.07
N GLU A 87 -20.98 -6.53 3.87
CA GLU A 87 -20.19 -7.73 3.63
C GLU A 87 -18.71 -7.44 3.88
N ARG A 88 -18.11 -8.24 4.76
CA ARG A 88 -16.67 -8.22 5.04
C ARG A 88 -16.11 -9.54 4.58
N HIS A 89 -15.63 -9.56 3.35
CA HIS A 89 -14.85 -10.70 2.88
C HIS A 89 -13.47 -10.63 3.52
N HIS A 90 -13.16 -11.60 4.38
CA HIS A 90 -11.81 -11.74 4.93
C HIS A 90 -10.86 -12.01 3.77
N ARG A 91 -9.74 -11.28 3.73
CA ARG A 91 -8.68 -11.53 2.78
C ARG A 91 -7.35 -11.53 3.48
N ASP A 92 -6.58 -12.57 3.20
CA ASP A 92 -5.18 -12.60 3.55
C ASP A 92 -4.42 -11.57 2.71
N TYR A 93 -3.40 -10.99 3.32
CA TYR A 93 -2.52 -10.03 2.67
C TYR A 93 -1.11 -10.60 2.67
N HIS A 94 -0.42 -10.42 1.57
CA HIS A 94 1.02 -10.63 1.53
C HIS A 94 1.69 -9.64 2.49
N VAL A 95 2.23 -10.17 3.57
CA VAL A 95 3.00 -9.40 4.54
C VAL A 95 4.42 -9.25 4.03
N VAL A 96 4.87 -8.01 3.89
CA VAL A 96 6.22 -7.68 3.49
C VAL A 96 6.91 -6.96 4.64
N HIS A 97 8.07 -7.48 5.03
CA HIS A 97 8.95 -6.81 5.97
C HIS A 97 9.98 -5.99 5.19
N VAL A 98 10.03 -4.69 5.47
CA VAL A 98 10.95 -3.74 4.88
C VAL A 98 11.93 -3.30 5.94
N THR A 99 13.21 -3.46 5.67
CA THR A 99 14.28 -2.90 6.49
C THR A 99 15.07 -1.90 5.67
N LEU A 100 15.15 -0.66 6.15
CA LEU A 100 16.02 0.37 5.62
C LEU A 100 17.24 0.48 6.53
N VAL A 101 18.44 0.47 5.97
CA VAL A 101 19.70 0.56 6.73
C VAL A 101 20.59 1.61 6.11
N ALA A 102 21.17 2.48 6.93
CA ALA A 102 22.31 3.32 6.56
C ALA A 102 23.57 2.72 7.20
N GLY A 103 24.58 2.40 6.40
CA GLY A 103 25.81 1.78 6.89
C GLY A 103 26.75 1.31 5.78
N HIS A 104 27.80 0.59 6.17
CA HIS A 104 28.77 0.01 5.25
C HIS A 104 28.50 -1.48 5.06
N ILE A 105 28.23 -1.90 3.82
CA ILE A 105 27.99 -3.31 3.49
C ILE A 105 29.20 -4.16 3.85
N ASN A 106 28.98 -5.34 4.43
CA ASN A 106 30.02 -6.34 4.64
C ASN A 106 30.35 -7.09 3.34
N PRO A 107 31.51 -6.83 2.69
CA PRO A 107 31.82 -7.46 1.41
C PRO A 107 32.00 -8.98 1.54
N HIS A 108 32.48 -9.42 2.71
CA HIS A 108 32.75 -10.83 2.97
C HIS A 108 31.47 -11.64 3.03
N TYR A 109 30.35 -11.06 3.48
CA TYR A 109 29.03 -11.70 3.43
C TYR A 109 28.69 -12.14 2.00
N PHE A 110 28.96 -11.28 1.02
CA PHE A 110 28.72 -11.53 -0.40
C PHE A 110 29.87 -12.27 -1.11
N GLY A 111 30.87 -12.76 -0.37
CA GLY A 111 32.04 -13.43 -0.93
C GLY A 111 32.93 -12.52 -1.78
N LYS A 112 33.03 -11.24 -1.39
CA LYS A 112 33.84 -10.21 -2.05
C LYS A 112 34.91 -9.67 -1.10
N ASP A 113 36.04 -9.28 -1.66
CA ASP A 113 37.18 -8.78 -0.88
C ASP A 113 37.13 -7.26 -0.63
N SER A 114 36.20 -6.54 -1.28
CA SER A 114 36.12 -5.07 -1.22
C SER A 114 34.70 -4.57 -1.49
N ILE A 115 34.36 -3.41 -0.94
CA ILE A 115 33.03 -2.81 -1.04
C ILE A 115 32.64 -2.45 -2.49
N ASP A 116 33.60 -2.01 -3.30
CA ASP A 116 33.36 -1.66 -4.72
C ASP A 116 32.96 -2.86 -5.59
N LYS A 117 33.21 -4.08 -5.09
CA LYS A 117 32.83 -5.33 -5.75
C LYS A 117 31.53 -5.92 -5.19
N THR A 118 30.89 -5.26 -4.22
CA THR A 118 29.63 -5.73 -3.64
C THR A 118 28.47 -5.54 -4.60
N PRO A 119 27.46 -6.42 -4.55
CA PRO A 119 26.26 -6.24 -5.35
C PRO A 119 25.48 -5.02 -4.89
N THR A 120 25.04 -4.18 -5.83
CA THR A 120 24.11 -3.09 -5.53
C THR A 120 22.66 -3.55 -5.54
N PHE A 121 22.39 -4.71 -6.13
CA PHE A 121 21.04 -5.30 -6.21
C PHE A 121 21.12 -6.83 -6.23
N VAL A 122 20.34 -7.45 -5.35
CA VAL A 122 20.24 -8.91 -5.20
C VAL A 122 18.78 -9.31 -5.11
N ILE A 123 18.36 -10.30 -5.91
CA ILE A 123 17.07 -10.98 -5.77
C ILE A 123 17.29 -12.44 -5.41
N THR A 124 16.51 -12.95 -4.46
CA THR A 124 16.50 -14.35 -4.05
C THR A 124 15.06 -14.83 -3.81
N THR A 125 14.87 -16.14 -3.69
CA THR A 125 13.61 -16.77 -3.29
C THR A 125 13.36 -16.74 -1.77
N GLY A 126 14.36 -16.35 -0.96
CA GLY A 126 14.31 -16.37 0.50
C GLY A 126 14.17 -17.77 1.13
N HIS A 127 14.16 -18.84 0.31
CA HIS A 127 14.04 -20.24 0.72
C HIS A 127 15.06 -21.08 -0.03
N PRO A 128 15.54 -22.19 0.58
CA PRO A 128 16.41 -23.12 -0.12
C PRO A 128 15.67 -23.69 -1.33
N LEU A 129 16.28 -23.61 -2.51
CA LEU A 129 15.85 -24.47 -3.61
C LEU A 129 16.17 -25.92 -3.20
N GLY A 130 15.19 -26.82 -3.32
CA GLY A 130 15.19 -28.13 -2.67
C GLY A 130 16.47 -28.94 -2.95
N LYS A 131 16.77 -29.96 -2.11
CA LYS A 131 18.05 -30.71 -2.08
C LYS A 131 18.57 -31.31 -3.42
N GLN A 132 17.77 -31.30 -4.50
CA GLN A 132 18.22 -31.69 -5.84
C GLN A 132 18.73 -30.49 -6.68
N ASP A 133 18.31 -29.27 -6.33
CA ASP A 133 18.79 -28.01 -6.86
C ASP A 133 19.64 -27.30 -5.81
N THR A 134 20.92 -27.69 -5.68
CA THR A 134 21.94 -26.94 -4.92
C THR A 134 22.32 -25.61 -5.60
N GLN A 135 21.31 -24.86 -6.02
CA GLN A 135 21.44 -23.62 -6.74
C GLN A 135 20.43 -22.63 -6.20
N ALA A 136 20.66 -22.11 -4.98
CA ALA A 136 20.07 -20.82 -4.60
C ALA A 136 20.44 -19.82 -5.72
N LEU A 137 19.49 -19.54 -6.60
CA LEU A 137 19.71 -18.74 -7.79
C LEU A 137 19.66 -17.28 -7.35
N VAL A 138 20.82 -16.77 -6.98
CA VAL A 138 20.99 -15.38 -6.57
C VAL A 138 21.27 -14.61 -7.85
N ILE A 139 20.23 -13.94 -8.38
CA ILE A 139 20.41 -13.06 -9.54
C ILE A 139 20.92 -11.73 -8.99
N ILE A 140 22.22 -11.52 -9.14
CA ILE A 140 22.89 -10.25 -8.86
C ILE A 140 23.00 -9.51 -10.19
N LEU A 141 22.24 -8.42 -10.34
CA LEU A 141 22.08 -7.74 -11.63
C LEU A 141 23.25 -6.83 -12.03
N THR A 142 24.32 -6.72 -11.23
CA THR A 142 25.38 -5.76 -11.56
C THR A 142 26.15 -6.09 -12.84
N LEU A 143 26.20 -7.35 -13.34
CA LEU A 143 27.02 -7.69 -14.53
C LEU A 143 26.56 -8.92 -15.36
N TYR A 144 25.29 -9.35 -15.35
CA TYR A 144 24.88 -10.64 -15.96
C TYR A 144 25.71 -11.84 -15.45
N GLN A 145 26.19 -11.79 -14.21
CA GLN A 145 26.90 -12.91 -13.57
C GLN A 145 26.06 -13.50 -12.45
N LEU A 146 25.76 -14.79 -12.57
CA LEU A 146 25.25 -15.60 -11.48
C LEU A 146 26.38 -15.78 -10.45
N TYR A 147 26.24 -15.16 -9.29
CA TYR A 147 27.21 -15.35 -8.21
C TYR A 147 26.64 -16.30 -7.16
N LYS A 148 27.41 -17.32 -6.82
CA LYS A 148 27.19 -18.10 -5.62
C LYS A 148 27.67 -17.29 -4.42
N VAL A 149 26.75 -16.71 -3.67
CA VAL A 149 27.06 -16.20 -2.32
C VAL A 149 27.29 -17.43 -1.44
N LYS A 150 28.54 -17.66 -1.05
CA LYS A 150 28.96 -18.88 -0.34
C LYS A 150 28.41 -18.98 1.08
N ASN A 151 27.87 -17.89 1.63
CA ASN A 151 27.53 -17.76 3.05
C ASN A 151 26.04 -17.88 3.36
N PHE A 152 25.18 -18.25 2.40
CA PHE A 152 23.79 -18.57 2.73
C PHE A 152 23.75 -19.92 3.45
N GLN A 153 23.62 -19.88 4.79
CA GLN A 153 23.39 -21.06 5.61
C GLN A 153 22.16 -21.80 5.08
N ASP A 154 22.27 -23.11 4.89
CA ASP A 154 21.24 -23.99 4.33
C ASP A 154 20.70 -23.61 2.94
N GLY A 155 21.37 -22.69 2.22
CA GLY A 155 20.93 -22.22 0.91
C GLY A 155 19.77 -21.21 0.95
N SER A 156 19.39 -20.68 2.11
CA SER A 156 18.43 -19.58 2.22
C SER A 156 19.12 -18.25 2.50
N ALA A 157 18.69 -17.21 1.79
CA ALA A 157 19.01 -15.84 2.12
C ALA A 157 18.00 -15.30 3.14
N PRO A 158 18.41 -14.43 4.08
CA PRO A 158 17.48 -13.81 5.05
C PRO A 158 16.54 -12.81 4.36
N PHE A 159 16.79 -12.45 3.10
CA PHE A 159 16.03 -11.49 2.31
C PHE A 159 15.66 -12.02 0.92
N GLN A 160 14.51 -11.58 0.40
CA GLN A 160 14.15 -11.75 -1.02
C GLN A 160 14.77 -10.67 -1.89
N THR A 161 14.98 -9.46 -1.36
CA THR A 161 15.62 -8.38 -2.11
C THR A 161 16.55 -7.57 -1.23
N PHE A 162 17.72 -7.24 -1.75
CA PHE A 162 18.67 -6.31 -1.17
C PHE A 162 19.04 -5.28 -2.24
N SER A 163 18.78 -3.99 -1.97
CA SER A 163 18.96 -2.92 -2.96
C SER A 163 19.63 -1.71 -2.34
N VAL A 164 20.77 -1.30 -2.88
CA VAL A 164 21.40 -0.01 -2.58
C VAL A 164 20.60 1.08 -3.28
N HIS A 165 20.02 2.00 -2.51
CA HIS A 165 19.22 3.12 -3.00
C HIS A 165 20.02 4.41 -3.13
N ARG A 166 20.95 4.66 -2.21
CA ARG A 166 21.69 5.92 -2.18
C ARG A 166 23.07 5.72 -1.59
N GLN A 167 24.04 6.45 -2.11
CA GLN A 167 25.33 6.68 -1.46
C GLN A 167 25.28 8.03 -0.75
N LEU A 168 25.69 8.06 0.51
CA LEU A 168 25.76 9.26 1.33
C LEU A 168 27.17 9.86 1.26
N ASP A 169 27.28 11.17 1.50
CA ASP A 169 28.56 11.89 1.43
C ASP A 169 29.59 11.40 2.46
N ASN A 170 29.12 10.77 3.55
CA ASN A 170 29.96 10.15 4.57
C ASN A 170 30.49 8.76 4.16
N GLY A 171 30.19 8.28 2.96
CA GLY A 171 30.59 6.97 2.44
C GLY A 171 29.62 5.83 2.76
N GLU A 172 28.58 6.07 3.55
CA GLU A 172 27.57 5.06 3.86
C GLU A 172 26.61 4.84 2.69
N GLN A 173 26.09 3.61 2.63
CA GLN A 173 25.04 3.23 1.71
C GLN A 173 23.70 3.23 2.44
N VAL A 174 22.65 3.72 1.78
CA VAL A 174 21.25 3.48 2.17
C VAL A 174 20.75 2.26 1.42
N ILE A 175 20.46 1.18 2.14
CA ILE A 175 20.00 -0.10 1.62
C ILE A 175 18.54 -0.28 2.00
N LYS A 176 17.74 -0.79 1.07
CA LYS A 176 16.41 -1.34 1.33
C LYS A 176 16.43 -2.84 1.15
N ILE A 177 15.90 -3.53 2.15
CA ILE A 177 15.82 -4.98 2.21
C ILE A 177 14.35 -5.39 2.32
N PHE A 178 13.92 -6.28 1.44
CA PHE A 178 12.64 -6.99 1.56
C PHE A 178 12.91 -8.40 2.08
N SER A 179 12.23 -8.77 3.17
CA SER A 179 12.37 -10.05 3.86
C SER A 179 10.98 -10.66 4.18
N SER A 180 10.94 -11.99 4.37
CA SER A 180 9.72 -12.72 4.75
C SER A 180 9.37 -12.54 6.23
N HIS A 181 10.31 -12.06 7.02
CA HIS A 181 10.19 -11.81 8.45
C HIS A 181 10.98 -10.53 8.79
N GLU A 182 10.77 -10.01 9.99
CA GLU A 182 11.54 -8.86 10.45
C GLU A 182 12.97 -9.29 10.75
N LEU A 183 13.95 -8.65 10.09
CA LEU A 183 15.37 -9.00 10.26
C LEU A 183 15.86 -8.62 11.65
N SER A 184 16.50 -9.58 12.33
CA SER A 184 17.09 -9.37 13.65
C SER A 184 18.32 -8.46 13.58
N GLU A 185 18.80 -7.95 14.72
CA GLU A 185 20.05 -7.18 14.73
C GLU A 185 21.23 -8.06 14.35
N GLU A 186 21.24 -9.33 14.75
CA GLU A 186 22.29 -10.30 14.43
C GLU A 186 22.37 -10.54 12.91
N GLU A 187 21.22 -10.70 12.23
CA GLU A 187 21.18 -10.82 10.78
C GLU A 187 21.69 -9.54 10.09
N LEU A 188 21.35 -8.37 10.63
CA LEU A 188 21.90 -7.11 10.12
C LEU A 188 23.40 -6.95 10.43
N ASP A 189 23.92 -7.49 11.53
CA ASP A 189 25.34 -7.47 11.87
C ASP A 189 26.16 -8.37 10.93
N GLU A 190 25.56 -9.43 10.39
CA GLU A 190 26.21 -10.23 9.34
C GLU A 190 26.31 -9.46 8.01
N LEU A 191 25.26 -8.71 7.66
CA LEU A 191 25.15 -7.99 6.38
C LEU A 191 26.00 -6.71 6.31
N PHE A 192 26.32 -6.09 7.44
CA PHE A 192 26.93 -4.77 7.51
C PHE A 192 28.16 -4.76 8.44
N LEU A 193 29.26 -4.13 8.01
CA LEU A 193 30.43 -3.90 8.87
C LEU A 193 30.11 -2.95 10.03
N ASN A 194 29.27 -1.95 9.75
CA ASN A 194 28.72 -1.02 10.70
C ASN A 194 27.41 -0.44 10.16
N LYS A 195 26.58 0.10 11.06
CA LYS A 195 25.30 0.73 10.75
C LYS A 195 25.18 2.00 11.58
N SER A 196 24.87 3.13 10.97
CA SER A 196 24.52 4.36 11.68
C SER A 196 23.05 4.41 12.03
N TRP A 197 22.21 3.72 11.25
CA TRP A 197 20.76 3.74 11.40
C TRP A 197 20.10 2.52 10.76
N ALA A 198 19.03 2.04 11.39
CA ALA A 198 18.15 1.02 10.83
C ALA A 198 16.69 1.36 11.15
N PHE A 199 15.81 1.09 10.20
CA PHE A 199 14.36 1.23 10.34
C PHE A 199 13.66 0.01 9.77
N ARG A 200 12.77 -0.56 10.57
CA ARG A 200 12.00 -1.75 10.23
C ARG A 200 10.53 -1.38 10.11
N LYS A 201 9.88 -1.92 9.09
CA LYS A 201 8.47 -1.69 8.85
C LYS A 201 7.81 -2.93 8.25
N LYS A 202 6.77 -3.39 8.93
CA LYS A 202 5.85 -4.41 8.44
C LYS A 202 4.71 -3.77 7.65
N TRP A 203 4.43 -4.29 6.46
CA TRP A 203 3.33 -3.86 5.61
C TRP A 203 2.44 -5.05 5.24
N HIS A 204 1.13 -4.86 5.31
CA HIS A 204 0.18 -5.68 4.55
C HIS A 204 0.15 -5.10 3.14
N ALA A 205 1.01 -5.61 2.25
CA ALA A 205 1.38 -4.92 1.02
C ALA A 205 0.28 -4.97 -0.04
N PHE A 206 -0.30 -6.14 -0.26
CA PHE A 206 -1.40 -6.36 -1.21
C PHE A 206 -2.17 -7.63 -0.83
N PRO A 207 -3.48 -7.72 -1.15
CA PRO A 207 -4.27 -8.90 -0.88
C PRO A 207 -3.77 -10.10 -1.69
N GLU A 208 -3.93 -11.30 -1.13
CA GLU A 208 -3.81 -12.53 -1.91
C GLU A 208 -4.96 -12.61 -2.92
N LEU A 209 -4.61 -12.92 -4.17
CA LEU A 209 -5.57 -12.96 -5.28
C LEU A 209 -5.94 -14.42 -5.56
N TYR A 210 -7.21 -14.74 -5.34
CA TYR A 210 -7.81 -16.02 -5.68
C TYR A 210 -8.74 -15.88 -6.89
N PRO A 211 -8.92 -16.93 -7.70
CA PRO A 211 -9.96 -16.97 -8.72
C PRO A 211 -11.34 -16.69 -8.13
N ILE A 212 -12.19 -15.99 -8.87
CA ILE A 212 -13.56 -15.72 -8.44
C ILE A 212 -14.34 -17.03 -8.42
N THR A 213 -14.93 -17.34 -7.27
CA THR A 213 -15.83 -18.48 -7.07
C THR A 213 -17.09 -18.01 -6.34
N ASP A 214 -18.07 -18.89 -6.16
CA ASP A 214 -19.25 -18.60 -5.33
C ASP A 214 -18.88 -18.28 -3.87
N GLU A 215 -17.72 -18.77 -3.40
CA GLU A 215 -17.17 -18.51 -2.07
C GLU A 215 -16.27 -17.26 -2.03
N HIS A 216 -15.74 -16.81 -3.17
CA HIS A 216 -14.78 -15.70 -3.29
C HIS A 216 -15.29 -14.64 -4.26
N GLN A 217 -16.39 -13.98 -3.88
CA GLN A 217 -16.98 -12.90 -4.68
C GLN A 217 -16.27 -11.56 -4.45
N PHE A 218 -16.44 -10.65 -5.41
CA PHE A 218 -15.96 -9.27 -5.26
C PHE A 218 -16.88 -8.51 -4.31
N VAL A 219 -16.28 -7.75 -3.38
CA VAL A 219 -17.01 -6.76 -2.60
C VAL A 219 -17.58 -5.73 -3.58
N PRO A 220 -18.87 -5.33 -3.44
CA PRO A 220 -19.43 -4.32 -4.32
C PRO A 220 -18.72 -2.97 -4.15
N PHE A 221 -18.55 -2.24 -5.26
CA PHE A 221 -17.94 -0.90 -5.25
C PHE A 221 -18.82 0.13 -4.53
N VAL A 222 -20.12 -0.10 -4.49
CA VAL A 222 -21.09 0.66 -3.72
C VAL A 222 -21.64 -0.28 -2.65
N LEU A 223 -21.25 -0.09 -1.39
CA LEU A 223 -21.66 -0.98 -0.29
C LEU A 223 -23.13 -0.84 0.05
N LYS A 224 -23.67 0.36 -0.17
CA LYS A 224 -25.04 0.68 0.16
C LYS A 224 -25.53 1.89 -0.63
N MET A 225 -26.77 1.80 -1.09
CA MET A 225 -27.58 2.93 -1.55
C MET A 225 -28.78 3.06 -0.60
N GLU A 226 -28.99 4.23 -0.04
CA GLU A 226 -30.20 4.61 0.69
C GLU A 226 -31.07 5.49 -0.22
N GLY A 227 -32.13 4.88 -0.77
CA GLY A 227 -32.91 5.47 -1.85
C GLY A 227 -32.13 5.54 -3.18
N GLU A 228 -32.61 6.38 -4.11
CA GLU A 228 -31.89 6.68 -5.36
C GLU A 228 -30.75 7.68 -5.12
N GLU A 229 -30.71 8.32 -3.95
CA GLU A 229 -29.94 9.54 -3.76
C GLU A 229 -28.67 9.35 -2.92
N ASN A 230 -28.58 8.60 -1.81
CA ASN A 230 -27.36 8.62 -0.94
C ASN A 230 -26.64 7.29 -0.84
N GLY A 231 -25.31 7.28 -0.70
CA GLY A 231 -24.58 6.02 -0.70
C GLY A 231 -23.21 6.01 -0.01
N ILE A 232 -22.72 4.78 0.18
CA ILE A 232 -21.37 4.49 0.67
C ILE A 232 -20.58 3.84 -0.45
N ILE A 233 -19.56 4.53 -0.93
CA ILE A 233 -18.67 4.07 -2.00
C ILE A 233 -17.43 3.45 -1.35
N TYR A 234 -17.03 2.26 -1.80
CA TYR A 234 -15.87 1.54 -1.29
C TYR A 234 -14.81 1.38 -2.39
N THR A 235 -13.82 2.26 -2.40
CA THR A 235 -12.83 2.29 -3.49
C THR A 235 -11.90 1.09 -3.45
N SER A 236 -11.57 0.59 -2.25
CA SER A 236 -10.76 -0.64 -2.10
C SER A 236 -11.47 -1.93 -2.49
N ALA A 237 -12.73 -1.87 -2.98
CA ALA A 237 -13.34 -2.99 -3.69
C ALA A 237 -12.51 -3.42 -4.91
N PHE A 238 -11.81 -2.48 -5.55
CA PHE A 238 -11.02 -2.74 -6.74
C PHE A 238 -9.73 -3.54 -6.46
N GLU A 239 -9.25 -3.51 -5.21
CA GLU A 239 -8.09 -4.30 -4.77
C GLU A 239 -8.33 -5.81 -4.88
N ASN A 240 -9.60 -6.24 -4.91
CA ASN A 240 -9.97 -7.63 -5.14
C ASN A 240 -9.57 -8.15 -6.54
N PHE A 241 -9.38 -7.24 -7.50
CA PHE A 241 -8.97 -7.54 -8.86
C PHE A 241 -7.49 -7.23 -9.08
N ILE A 242 -7.05 -6.02 -8.68
CA ILE A 242 -5.67 -5.56 -8.86
C ILE A 242 -5.33 -4.46 -7.85
N SER A 243 -4.28 -4.69 -7.04
CA SER A 243 -3.84 -3.77 -5.98
C SER A 243 -2.61 -2.99 -6.43
N THR A 244 -2.84 -1.83 -7.05
CA THR A 244 -1.80 -0.88 -7.47
C THR A 244 -2.26 0.55 -7.19
N MET A 245 -1.33 1.50 -7.10
CA MET A 245 -1.69 2.91 -6.89
C MET A 245 -2.49 3.45 -8.08
N GLU A 246 -2.13 3.03 -9.28
CA GLU A 246 -2.75 3.39 -10.55
C GLU A 246 -4.22 2.96 -10.57
N THR A 247 -4.50 1.72 -10.18
CA THR A 247 -5.86 1.17 -10.15
C THR A 247 -6.69 1.78 -9.03
N GLN A 248 -6.09 2.08 -7.88
CA GLN A 248 -6.78 2.81 -6.81
C GLN A 248 -7.09 4.27 -7.21
N THR A 249 -6.25 4.88 -8.06
CA THR A 249 -6.53 6.22 -8.60
C THR A 249 -7.71 6.17 -9.57
N ILE A 250 -7.83 5.12 -10.40
CA ILE A 250 -9.01 4.89 -11.25
C ILE A 250 -10.26 4.69 -10.39
N ALA A 251 -10.17 3.91 -9.30
CA ALA A 251 -11.26 3.75 -8.35
C ALA A 251 -11.69 5.10 -7.75
N GLY A 252 -10.75 5.95 -7.33
CA GLY A 252 -11.03 7.31 -6.85
C GLY A 252 -11.74 8.18 -7.89
N LYS A 253 -11.29 8.15 -9.14
CA LYS A 253 -11.95 8.86 -10.25
C LYS A 253 -13.39 8.36 -10.46
N ASN A 254 -13.62 7.04 -10.43
CA ASN A 254 -14.95 6.48 -10.58
C ASN A 254 -15.87 6.88 -9.42
N ALA A 255 -15.36 6.91 -8.18
CA ALA A 255 -16.11 7.41 -7.04
C ALA A 255 -16.50 8.89 -7.22
N ALA A 256 -15.56 9.74 -7.66
CA ALA A 256 -15.85 11.13 -7.97
C ALA A 256 -16.89 11.29 -9.09
N ARG A 257 -16.85 10.43 -10.11
CA ARG A 257 -17.83 10.42 -11.20
C ARG A 257 -19.22 10.06 -10.72
N LEU A 258 -19.35 9.02 -9.88
CA LEU A 258 -20.64 8.61 -9.31
C LEU A 258 -21.25 9.73 -8.47
N LEU A 259 -20.45 10.38 -7.62
CA LEU A 259 -20.88 11.52 -6.83
C LEU A 259 -21.25 12.72 -7.70
N TYR A 260 -20.49 13.00 -8.75
CA TYR A 260 -20.80 14.06 -9.70
C TYR A 260 -22.16 13.81 -10.39
N ASP A 261 -22.36 12.63 -10.98
CA ASP A 261 -23.59 12.32 -11.73
C ASP A 261 -24.81 12.47 -10.82
N LYS A 262 -24.69 11.98 -9.58
CA LYS A 262 -25.70 12.15 -8.54
C LYS A 262 -25.95 13.62 -8.17
N TRP A 263 -24.91 14.37 -7.80
CA TRP A 263 -25.09 15.75 -7.31
C TRP A 263 -25.50 16.73 -8.41
N CYS A 264 -25.17 16.41 -9.66
CA CYS A 264 -25.39 17.27 -10.82
C CYS A 264 -26.60 16.85 -11.66
N GLU A 265 -27.29 15.76 -11.34
CA GLU A 265 -28.49 15.31 -12.05
C GLU A 265 -29.57 16.42 -12.14
N HIS A 266 -29.71 17.19 -11.06
CA HIS A 266 -30.69 18.27 -10.94
C HIS A 266 -30.05 19.65 -10.72
N ARG A 267 -28.74 19.78 -10.97
CA ARG A 267 -27.99 21.04 -10.77
C ARG A 267 -27.17 21.38 -12.01
N HIS A 268 -27.03 22.67 -12.29
CA HIS A 268 -26.10 23.13 -13.33
C HIS A 268 -24.66 23.05 -12.83
N CYS A 269 -24.00 21.93 -13.11
CA CYS A 269 -22.57 21.74 -12.88
C CYS A 269 -21.75 21.98 -14.15
N LYS A 270 -20.46 22.29 -13.98
CA LYS A 270 -19.48 22.19 -15.08
C LYS A 270 -19.33 20.73 -15.49
N LEU A 271 -19.09 20.48 -16.78
CA LEU A 271 -18.86 19.12 -17.28
C LEU A 271 -17.74 18.43 -16.47
N PHE A 272 -18.03 17.21 -15.98
CA PHE A 272 -17.05 16.39 -15.25
C PHE A 272 -15.81 16.07 -16.09
N GLY A 273 -16.01 15.87 -17.40
CA GLY A 273 -14.92 15.54 -18.28
C GLY A 273 -14.38 14.12 -18.16
N ASP A 274 -13.07 13.94 -18.32
CA ASP A 274 -12.36 12.69 -18.15
C ASP A 274 -11.90 12.46 -16.71
N GLY A 275 -12.22 13.36 -15.76
CA GLY A 275 -11.85 13.22 -14.35
C GLY A 275 -10.34 13.31 -14.05
N TRP A 276 -9.50 13.75 -14.98
CA TRP A 276 -8.05 13.89 -14.78
C TRP A 276 -7.52 15.32 -14.96
N GLY A 277 -8.34 16.25 -15.46
CA GLY A 277 -7.91 17.62 -15.74
C GLY A 277 -9.05 18.58 -16.07
N SER A 278 -8.68 19.79 -16.49
CA SER A 278 -9.62 20.86 -16.83
C SER A 278 -10.08 20.76 -18.30
N TYR A 279 -11.38 20.95 -18.48
CA TYR A 279 -12.02 21.41 -19.71
C TYR A 279 -12.29 22.90 -19.58
#